data_AF-A0A9D7WYS5-F1
#
_entry.id   AF-A0A9D7WYS5-F1
#
_cell.length_a   1.000
_cell.length_b   1.000
_cell.length_c   1.000
_cell.angle_alpha   90.00
_cell.angle_beta   90.00
_cell.angle_gamma   90.00
#
_symmetry.space_group_name_H-M   'P 1'
#
loop_
_entity.id
_entity.type
_entity.pdbx_description
1 polymer ?
#
loop_
_entity_poly.entity_id
_entity_poly.type
_entity_poly.pdbx_seq_one_letter_code
_entity_poly.pdbx_strand_id
1 'polypeptide(L)'
;MSDSEEGVTQEGPSKENDGSRTRKDTVAVALDYDPESEFAPKVVAGGRGSVAEQILQIAFAQGVKVRKDADLAEMLSAIDIDSEIPIEAFAAVAEILTYVYRANGNMPDFVYEDMKAREEADQDTNSPDDKENKDTTP
;
A
#
# COMPACT_ATOMS: atom_id res chain seq x y z
N MET A 1 53.65 -24.70 42.37
CA MET A 1 54.59 -24.17 41.37
C MET A 1 53.98 -24.52 40.01
N SER A 2 52.98 -23.77 39.54
CA SER A 2 53.02 -22.38 39.03
C SER A 2 53.73 -22.29 37.69
N ASP A 3 52.93 -22.05 36.64
CA ASP A 3 53.09 -21.13 35.48
C ASP A 3 52.28 -21.74 34.31
N SER A 4 51.17 -21.13 33.82
CA SER A 4 51.06 -19.86 33.05
C SER A 4 51.83 -19.98 31.72
N GLU A 5 51.32 -19.75 30.51
CA GLU A 5 50.22 -18.92 30.01
C GLU A 5 49.97 -19.21 28.51
N GLU A 6 48.76 -18.86 28.04
CA GLU A 6 48.36 -18.38 26.69
C GLU A 6 48.69 -19.23 25.44
N GLY A 7 47.81 -19.45 24.47
CA GLY A 7 46.51 -18.89 24.11
C GLY A 7 46.18 -19.39 22.69
N VAL A 8 44.93 -19.27 22.23
CA VAL A 8 44.55 -19.01 20.82
C VAL A 8 43.02 -19.04 20.72
N THR A 9 42.52 -17.80 20.56
CA THR A 9 41.35 -17.34 19.81
C THR A 9 39.96 -17.91 20.12
N GLN A 10 39.16 -17.03 20.74
CA GLN A 10 37.72 -16.95 20.60
C GLN A 10 37.34 -16.82 19.12
N GLU A 11 36.67 -17.82 18.55
CA GLU A 11 35.78 -17.59 17.42
C GLU A 11 34.50 -16.94 17.96
N GLY A 12 34.49 -15.61 17.99
CA GLY A 12 33.26 -14.86 18.17
C GLY A 12 32.32 -15.16 16.99
N PRO A 13 30.99 -15.30 17.21
CA PRO A 13 30.08 -15.48 16.09
C PRO A 13 30.14 -14.25 15.19
N SER A 14 30.53 -14.52 13.95
CA SER A 14 30.72 -13.64 12.81
C SER A 14 29.58 -12.63 12.67
N LYS A 15 29.92 -11.34 12.76
CA LYS A 15 29.04 -10.23 12.37
C LYS A 15 28.94 -10.14 10.85
N GLU A 16 28.26 -11.07 10.21
CA GLU A 16 27.85 -10.97 8.81
C GLU A 16 26.53 -11.71 8.68
N ASN A 17 25.37 -11.06 8.81
CA ASN A 17 24.06 -11.56 8.32
C ASN A 17 22.92 -10.59 8.67
N ASP A 18 23.01 -9.34 8.21
CA ASP A 18 21.86 -8.41 8.26
C ASP A 18 21.23 -8.20 6.87
N GLY A 19 22.02 -8.16 5.79
CA GLY A 19 21.52 -7.98 4.42
C GLY A 19 20.99 -9.23 3.70
N SER A 20 21.06 -10.41 4.32
CA SER A 20 20.62 -11.69 3.71
C SER A 20 19.20 -12.10 4.13
N ARG A 21 18.80 -11.76 5.36
CA ARG A 21 17.49 -12.14 5.91
C ARG A 21 16.35 -11.29 5.34
N THR A 22 16.54 -9.98 5.24
CA THR A 22 15.52 -9.06 4.70
C THR A 22 15.17 -9.32 3.23
N ARG A 23 16.15 -9.76 2.43
CA ARG A 23 15.92 -10.09 1.02
C ARG A 23 15.09 -11.36 0.86
N LYS A 24 15.35 -12.42 1.63
CA LYS A 24 14.58 -13.67 1.53
C LYS A 24 13.08 -13.49 1.84
N ASP A 25 12.75 -12.53 2.69
CA ASP A 25 11.39 -12.30 3.17
C ASP A 25 10.63 -11.25 2.33
N THR A 26 11.24 -10.70 1.28
CA THR A 26 10.58 -9.69 0.43
C THR A 26 9.57 -10.36 -0.50
N VAL A 27 8.34 -9.85 -0.52
CA VAL A 27 7.25 -10.26 -1.42
C VAL A 27 6.83 -9.06 -2.25
N ALA A 28 6.58 -9.29 -3.54
CA ALA A 28 6.01 -8.28 -4.42
C ALA A 28 4.97 -8.92 -5.34
N VAL A 29 3.88 -8.20 -5.57
CA VAL A 29 2.79 -8.58 -6.47
C VAL A 29 2.46 -7.37 -7.33
N ALA A 30 2.30 -7.58 -8.63
CA ALA A 30 1.85 -6.57 -9.58
C ALA A 30 0.40 -6.86 -9.98
N LEU A 31 -0.40 -5.79 -10.00
CA LEU A 31 -1.81 -5.83 -10.36
C LEU A 31 -2.04 -5.08 -11.65
N ASP A 32 -2.95 -5.58 -12.46
CA ASP A 32 -3.50 -4.90 -13.63
C ASP A 32 -5.00 -4.65 -13.44
N TYR A 33 -5.47 -3.50 -13.89
CA TYR A 33 -6.86 -3.10 -13.81
C TYR A 33 -7.24 -2.22 -14.99
N ASP A 34 -8.23 -2.66 -15.74
CA ASP A 34 -8.87 -1.89 -16.80
C ASP A 34 -10.22 -1.35 -16.28
N PRO A 35 -10.39 -0.02 -16.12
CA PRO A 35 -11.64 0.57 -15.65
C PRO A 35 -12.81 0.42 -16.63
N GLU A 36 -12.55 0.14 -17.92
CA GLU A 36 -13.58 -0.09 -18.94
C GLU A 36 -14.07 -1.55 -18.96
N SER A 37 -13.40 -2.42 -18.21
CA SER A 37 -13.70 -3.85 -18.11
C SER A 37 -14.63 -4.14 -16.92
N GLU A 38 -15.54 -5.09 -17.11
CA GLU A 38 -16.40 -5.60 -16.02
C GLU A 38 -15.66 -6.54 -15.05
N PHE A 39 -14.43 -6.93 -15.38
CA PHE A 39 -13.62 -7.84 -14.58
C PHE A 39 -12.89 -7.15 -13.43
N ALA A 40 -12.71 -7.88 -12.33
CA ALA A 40 -11.93 -7.41 -11.18
C ALA A 40 -10.43 -7.26 -11.54
N PRO A 41 -9.66 -6.47 -10.76
CA PRO A 41 -8.21 -6.39 -10.91
C PRO A 41 -7.56 -7.78 -10.89
N LYS A 42 -6.53 -7.97 -11.70
CA LYS A 42 -5.84 -9.26 -11.85
C LYS A 42 -4.41 -9.21 -11.37
N VAL A 43 -3.93 -10.35 -10.88
CA VAL A 43 -2.51 -10.53 -10.57
C VAL A 43 -1.76 -10.83 -11.87
N VAL A 44 -0.83 -9.96 -12.27
CA VAL A 44 -0.04 -10.13 -13.51
C VAL A 44 1.41 -10.52 -13.26
N ALA A 45 1.89 -10.31 -12.04
CA ALA A 45 3.18 -10.84 -11.59
C ALA A 45 3.18 -11.05 -10.08
N GLY A 46 3.92 -12.04 -9.62
CA GLY A 46 4.10 -12.34 -8.21
C GLY A 46 5.48 -12.95 -7.98
N GLY A 47 6.12 -12.59 -6.87
CA GLY A 47 7.47 -13.05 -6.58
C GLY A 47 7.87 -12.90 -5.14
N ARG A 48 8.87 -13.70 -4.75
CA ARG A 48 9.56 -13.61 -3.46
C ARG A 48 11.05 -13.46 -3.68
N GLY A 49 11.75 -12.88 -2.70
CA GLY A 49 13.20 -12.74 -2.75
C GLY A 49 13.68 -11.93 -3.95
N SER A 50 14.64 -12.49 -4.69
CA SER A 50 15.21 -11.85 -5.88
C SER A 50 14.18 -11.57 -6.98
N VAL A 51 13.12 -12.36 -7.09
CA VAL A 51 12.05 -12.11 -8.07
C VAL A 51 11.24 -10.89 -7.64
N ALA A 52 10.93 -10.77 -6.35
CA ALA A 52 10.23 -9.59 -5.82
C ALA A 52 11.04 -8.31 -6.06
N GLU A 53 12.36 -8.36 -5.83
CA GLU A 53 13.28 -7.26 -6.11
C GLU A 53 13.25 -6.84 -7.58
N GLN A 54 13.22 -7.81 -8.51
CA GLN A 54 13.14 -7.53 -9.94
C GLN A 54 11.80 -6.87 -10.32
N ILE A 55 10.68 -7.36 -9.77
CA ILE A 55 9.35 -6.76 -9.98
C ILE A 55 9.37 -5.29 -9.53
N LEU A 56 9.88 -5.03 -8.32
CA LEU A 56 10.00 -3.67 -7.78
C LEU A 56 10.91 -2.80 -8.63
N GLN A 57 12.06 -3.31 -9.07
CA GLN A 57 12.99 -2.57 -9.92
C GLN A 57 12.34 -2.16 -11.24
N ILE A 58 11.60 -3.06 -11.89
CA ILE A 58 10.87 -2.77 -13.12
C ILE A 58 9.78 -1.74 -12.85
N ALA A 59 9.00 -1.90 -11.79
CA ALA A 59 7.95 -0.97 -11.41
C ALA A 59 8.50 0.46 -11.23
N PHE A 60 9.59 0.62 -10.48
CA PHE A 60 10.24 1.91 -10.28
C PHE A 60 10.81 2.49 -11.58
N ALA A 61 11.44 1.66 -12.42
CA ALA A 61 11.99 2.10 -13.70
C ALA A 61 10.90 2.58 -14.69
N GLN A 62 9.69 2.01 -14.60
CA GLN A 62 8.55 2.38 -15.44
C GLN A 62 7.63 3.43 -14.79
N GLY A 63 7.94 3.89 -13.58
CA GLY A 63 7.09 4.85 -12.86
C GLY A 63 5.76 4.27 -12.37
N VAL A 64 5.63 2.94 -12.30
CA VAL A 64 4.48 2.26 -11.71
C VAL A 64 4.45 2.55 -10.21
N LYS A 65 3.28 2.90 -9.68
CA LYS A 65 3.11 3.23 -8.26
C LYS A 65 3.26 1.97 -7.41
N VAL A 66 4.09 2.04 -6.38
CA VAL A 66 4.33 0.95 -5.43
C VAL A 66 3.78 1.32 -4.06
N ARG A 67 2.95 0.44 -3.50
CA ARG A 67 2.45 0.54 -2.12
C ARG A 67 3.06 -0.59 -1.29
N LYS A 68 3.48 -0.27 -0.07
CA LYS A 68 3.98 -1.27 0.89
C LYS A 68 2.86 -1.66 1.84
N ASP A 69 2.46 -2.92 1.74
CA ASP A 69 1.50 -3.57 2.64
C ASP A 69 1.88 -5.05 2.71
N ALA A 70 2.34 -5.50 3.89
CA ALA A 70 2.87 -6.85 4.03
C ALA A 70 1.76 -7.91 3.99
N ASP A 71 0.62 -7.64 4.63
CA ASP A 71 -0.49 -8.59 4.74
C ASP A 71 -1.17 -8.75 3.38
N LEU A 72 -1.41 -7.63 2.68
CA LEU A 72 -1.98 -7.66 1.33
C LEU A 72 -1.03 -8.32 0.33
N ALA A 73 0.28 -8.03 0.39
CA ALA A 73 1.25 -8.66 -0.50
C ALA A 73 1.34 -10.17 -0.28
N GLU A 74 1.32 -10.63 0.98
CA GLU A 74 1.29 -12.05 1.31
C GLU A 74 0.02 -12.72 0.80
N MET A 75 -1.15 -12.12 1.06
CA MET A 75 -2.44 -12.63 0.57
C MET A 75 -2.47 -12.75 -0.95
N LEU A 76 -2.09 -11.69 -1.67
CA LEU A 76 -2.12 -11.67 -3.13
C LEU A 76 -1.04 -12.58 -3.75
N SER A 77 0.05 -12.87 -3.01
CA SER A 77 1.10 -13.78 -3.50
C SER A 77 0.65 -15.24 -3.59
N ALA A 78 -0.46 -15.59 -2.95
CA ALA A 78 -1.06 -16.92 -3.00
C ALA A 78 -2.01 -17.10 -4.20
N ILE A 79 -2.26 -16.03 -4.97
CA ILE A 79 -3.17 -16.03 -6.11
C ILE A 79 -2.39 -16.35 -7.39
N ASP A 80 -2.99 -17.14 -8.26
CA ASP A 80 -2.40 -17.50 -9.54
C ASP A 80 -2.28 -16.28 -10.47
N ILE A 81 -1.24 -16.27 -11.29
CA ILE A 81 -1.07 -15.25 -12.33
C ILE A 81 -2.26 -15.31 -13.30
N ASP A 82 -2.65 -14.14 -13.81
CA ASP A 82 -3.80 -13.89 -14.68
C ASP A 82 -5.17 -14.17 -14.05
N SER A 83 -5.20 -14.40 -12.73
CA SER A 83 -6.43 -14.57 -11.96
C SER A 83 -6.87 -13.27 -11.29
N GLU A 84 -8.18 -13.15 -11.13
CA GLU A 84 -8.80 -12.05 -10.39
C GLU A 84 -8.42 -12.10 -8.90
N ILE A 85 -8.29 -10.93 -8.28
CA ILE A 85 -8.06 -10.83 -6.84
C ILE A 85 -9.24 -11.46 -6.06
N PRO A 86 -9.00 -11.97 -4.84
CA PRO A 86 -10.07 -12.50 -4.00
C PRO A 86 -10.89 -11.36 -3.38
N ILE A 87 -12.16 -11.63 -3.04
CA ILE A 87 -13.10 -10.60 -2.51
C ILE A 87 -12.56 -9.91 -1.24
N GLU A 88 -11.79 -10.63 -0.43
CA GLU A 88 -11.13 -10.15 0.77
C GLU A 88 -10.11 -9.04 0.48
N ALA A 89 -9.52 -9.03 -0.72
CA ALA A 89 -8.55 -8.03 -1.15
C ALA A 89 -9.19 -6.82 -1.86
N PHE A 90 -10.48 -6.88 -2.24
CA PHE A 90 -11.12 -5.85 -3.07
C PHE A 90 -11.05 -4.47 -2.43
N ALA A 91 -11.40 -4.37 -1.14
CA ALA A 91 -11.44 -3.08 -0.45
C ALA A 91 -10.05 -2.41 -0.40
N ALA A 92 -9.02 -3.18 -0.08
CA ALA A 92 -7.65 -2.68 -0.01
C ALA A 92 -7.12 -2.27 -1.39
N VAL A 93 -7.39 -3.06 -2.43
CA VAL A 93 -6.99 -2.71 -3.80
C VAL A 93 -7.75 -1.48 -4.30
N ALA A 94 -9.05 -1.36 -4.00
CA ALA A 94 -9.85 -0.19 -4.36
C ALA A 94 -9.35 1.10 -3.70
N GLU A 95 -8.91 1.04 -2.44
CA GLU A 95 -8.27 2.19 -1.77
C GLU A 95 -6.99 2.62 -2.51
N ILE A 96 -6.14 1.66 -2.89
CA ILE A 96 -4.91 1.92 -3.64
C ILE A 96 -5.22 2.56 -4.99
N LEU A 97 -6.16 2.00 -5.75
CA LEU A 97 -6.56 2.53 -7.05
C LEU A 97 -7.13 3.94 -6.93
N THR A 98 -7.97 4.20 -5.92
CA THR A 98 -8.51 5.53 -5.64
C THR A 98 -7.39 6.53 -5.39
N TYR A 99 -6.38 6.17 -4.61
CA TYR A 99 -5.21 7.02 -4.41
C TYR A 99 -4.46 7.31 -5.71
N VAL A 100 -4.24 6.30 -6.56
CA VAL A 100 -3.56 6.45 -7.86
C VAL A 100 -4.34 7.38 -8.79
N TYR A 101 -5.65 7.20 -8.89
CA TYR A 101 -6.51 8.01 -9.75
C TYR A 101 -6.60 9.47 -9.28
N ARG A 102 -6.73 9.70 -7.97
CA ARG A 102 -6.68 11.05 -7.39
C ARG A 102 -5.35 11.74 -7.66
N ALA A 103 -4.23 11.01 -7.52
CA ALA A 103 -2.90 11.55 -7.79
C ALA A 103 -2.69 11.90 -9.28
N ASN A 104 -3.39 11.21 -10.18
CA ASN A 104 -3.33 11.44 -11.62
C ASN A 104 -4.37 12.46 -12.12
N GLY A 105 -5.29 12.93 -11.27
CA GLY A 105 -6.39 13.82 -11.65
C GLY A 105 -7.48 13.15 -12.49
N ASN A 106 -7.42 11.82 -12.64
CA ASN A 106 -8.32 11.01 -13.46
C ASN A 106 -9.16 10.12 -12.56
N MET A 107 -10.03 10.71 -11.75
CA MET A 107 -10.95 9.91 -10.97
C MET A 107 -11.99 9.25 -11.90
N PRO A 108 -12.47 8.04 -11.61
CA PRO A 108 -13.55 7.46 -12.40
C PRO A 108 -14.89 8.17 -12.09
N ASP A 109 -15.73 8.37 -13.10
CA ASP A 109 -17.04 9.03 -13.00
C ASP A 109 -17.91 8.46 -11.86
N PHE A 110 -17.87 7.15 -11.63
CA PHE A 110 -18.67 6.49 -10.57
C PHE A 110 -18.22 6.83 -9.15
N VAL A 111 -16.98 7.29 -8.95
CA VAL A 111 -16.46 7.68 -7.63
C VAL A 111 -16.67 9.18 -7.38
N TYR A 112 -16.71 10.00 -8.44
CA TYR A 112 -16.95 11.44 -8.32
C TYR A 112 -18.31 11.77 -7.72
N GLU A 113 -19.38 11.05 -8.10
CA GLU A 113 -20.73 11.36 -7.62
C GLU A 113 -20.89 11.10 -6.10
N ASP A 114 -20.29 10.03 -5.56
CA ASP A 114 -20.30 9.76 -4.10
C ASP A 114 -19.47 10.80 -3.34
N MET A 115 -18.32 11.22 -3.85
CA MET A 115 -17.48 12.23 -3.19
C MET A 115 -18.10 13.62 -3.23
N LYS A 116 -18.67 14.03 -4.36
CA LYS A 116 -19.37 15.30 -4.52
C LYS A 116 -20.55 15.42 -3.57
N ALA A 117 -21.33 14.35 -3.40
CA ALA A 117 -22.44 14.32 -2.46
C ALA A 117 -21.98 14.50 -0.99
N ARG A 118 -20.78 14.02 -0.63
CA ARG A 118 -20.20 14.20 0.72
C ARG A 118 -19.62 15.61 0.92
N GLU A 119 -18.95 16.18 -0.08
CA GLU A 119 -18.44 17.57 -0.01
C GLU A 119 -19.57 18.61 0.08
N GLU A 120 -20.70 18.38 -0.59
CA GLU A 120 -21.88 19.25 -0.50
C GLU A 120 -22.56 19.16 0.88
N ALA A 121 -22.56 17.98 1.53
CA ALA A 121 -23.13 17.79 2.87
C ALA A 121 -22.31 18.50 3.97
N ASP A 122 -20.99 18.60 3.82
CA ASP A 122 -20.13 19.27 4.80
C ASP A 122 -20.22 20.81 4.72
N GLN A 123 -20.65 21.39 3.60
CA GLN A 123 -20.81 22.84 3.41
C GLN A 123 -22.05 23.44 4.09
N ASP A 124 -23.03 22.63 4.49
CA ASP A 124 -24.28 23.08 5.13
C ASP A 124 -24.14 23.29 6.66
N THR A 125 -22.96 23.04 7.23
CA THR A 125 -22.69 23.24 8.68
C THR A 125 -22.09 24.60 9.02
N ASN A 126 -21.76 25.43 8.02
CA ASN A 126 -21.36 26.83 8.26
C ASN A 126 -22.60 27.75 8.29
N SER A 127 -23.57 27.40 9.15
CA SER A 127 -24.64 28.30 9.52
C SER A 127 -24.10 29.26 10.57
N PRO A 128 -24.05 30.59 10.34
CA PRO A 128 -23.62 31.52 11.36
C PRO A 128 -24.71 31.62 12.44
N ASP A 129 -24.57 30.79 13.47
CA ASP A 129 -25.11 31.05 14.79
C ASP A 129 -24.40 32.29 15.36
N ASP A 130 -24.87 33.48 14.98
CA ASP A 130 -24.53 34.72 15.67
C ASP A 130 -25.80 35.47 16.11
N LYS A 131 -26.20 35.09 17.33
CA LYS A 131 -26.53 35.99 18.45
C LYS A 131 -27.78 36.87 18.33
N GLU A 132 -28.81 36.38 19.04
CA GLU A 132 -29.45 37.10 20.13
C GLU A 132 -28.90 38.53 20.36
N ASN A 133 -29.64 39.55 19.92
CA ASN A 133 -29.66 40.81 20.66
C ASN A 133 -31.09 41.31 20.82
N LYS A 134 -31.48 41.37 22.09
CA LYS A 134 -32.69 41.97 22.62
C LYS A 134 -32.63 43.46 22.32
N ASP A 135 -33.61 44.00 21.62
CA ASP A 135 -33.81 45.44 21.61
C ASP A 135 -35.24 45.82 22.00
N THR A 136 -35.27 46.89 22.77
CA THR A 136 -36.14 47.17 23.89
C THR A 136 -37.50 47.79 23.53
N THR A 137 -38.45 47.53 24.41
CA THR A 137 -39.65 48.28 24.79
C THR A 137 -39.66 49.78 24.45
N PRO A 138 -40.85 50.33 24.20
CA PRO A 138 -41.33 51.37 25.13
C PRO A 138 -42.67 51.02 25.79
#